data_AF-A0A970A6V7-F1
#
_entry.id   AF-A0A970A6V7-F1
#
_cell.length_a   1.000
_cell.length_b   1.000
_cell.length_c   1.000
_cell.angle_alpha   90.00
_cell.angle_beta   90.00
_cell.angle_gamma   90.00
#
_symmetry.space_group_name_H-M   'P 1'
#
loop_
_entity.id
_entity.type
_entity.pdbx_description
1 polymer ?
#
loop_
_entity_poly.entity_id
_entity_poly.type
_entity_poly.pdbx_seq_one_letter_code
_entity_poly.pdbx_strand_id
1 'polypeptide(L)'
;IAIDICRRNSAQKRQALFVELTQEMQECIPGKSYVEEEVEAGTLSEIINAFLDTCSEEQRNVFVRRYWFFDTIFEICNRYGYSQSKVKVMLFRIRKRLRTHLEKEGYAL
;
A
#
# COMPACT_ATOMS: atom_id res chain seq x y z
N ILE A 1 19.35 -8.02 -28.09
CA ILE A 1 19.87 -6.93 -27.23
C ILE A 1 18.77 -6.00 -26.72
N ALA A 2 17.81 -5.53 -27.54
CA ALA A 2 16.74 -4.64 -27.07
C ALA A 2 15.75 -5.29 -26.06
N ILE A 3 15.40 -6.57 -26.24
CA ILE A 3 14.48 -7.29 -25.35
C ILE A 3 15.05 -7.45 -23.93
N ASP A 4 16.35 -7.70 -23.79
CA ASP A 4 16.99 -7.88 -22.48
C ASP A 4 17.13 -6.57 -21.71
N ILE A 5 17.29 -5.44 -22.41
CA ILE A 5 17.32 -4.11 -21.82
C ILE A 5 15.93 -3.73 -21.32
N CYS A 6 14.88 -3.96 -22.12
CA CYS A 6 13.50 -3.74 -21.68
C CYS A 6 13.13 -4.63 -20.48
N ARG A 7 13.50 -5.92 -20.49
CA ARG A 7 13.27 -6.82 -19.36
C ARG A 7 14.04 -6.41 -18.10
N ARG A 8 15.30 -6.02 -18.22
CA ARG A 8 16.10 -5.48 -17.10
C ARG A 8 15.50 -4.20 -16.56
N ASN A 9 15.12 -3.25 -17.42
CA ASN A 9 14.51 -1.99 -16.99
C ASN A 9 13.16 -2.22 -16.31
N SER A 10 12.32 -3.13 -16.82
CA SER A 10 11.04 -3.47 -16.19
C SER A 10 11.21 -4.28 -14.90
N ALA A 11 12.24 -5.11 -14.79
CA ALA A 11 12.58 -5.81 -13.54
C ALA A 11 13.12 -4.84 -12.49
N GLN A 12 14.02 -3.93 -12.86
CA GLN A 12 14.55 -2.87 -12.01
C GLN A 12 13.46 -1.89 -11.55
N LYS A 13 12.55 -1.49 -12.45
CA LYS A 13 11.39 -0.66 -12.09
C LYS A 13 10.47 -1.37 -11.10
N ARG A 14 10.20 -2.67 -11.28
CA ARG A 14 9.40 -3.46 -10.32
C ARG A 14 10.12 -3.61 -8.98
N GLN A 15 11.43 -3.85 -8.99
CA GLN A 15 12.21 -3.95 -7.75
C GLN A 15 12.24 -2.60 -7.01
N ALA A 16 12.45 -1.49 -7.72
CA ALA A 16 12.40 -0.14 -7.14
C ALA A 16 11.01 0.17 -6.57
N LEU A 17 9.95 -0.17 -7.30
CA LEU A 17 8.57 -0.03 -6.83
C LEU A 17 8.29 -0.85 -5.58
N PHE A 18 8.79 -2.09 -5.54
CA PHE A 18 8.66 -2.98 -4.40
C PHE A 18 9.41 -2.44 -3.17
N VAL A 19 10.62 -1.90 -3.35
CA VAL A 19 11.38 -1.25 -2.27
C VAL A 19 10.65 -0.01 -1.75
N GLU A 20 10.16 0.85 -2.64
CA GLU A 20 9.38 2.05 -2.26
C GLU A 20 8.10 1.65 -1.51
N LEU A 21 7.35 0.66 -2.02
CA LEU A 21 6.16 0.12 -1.37
C LEU A 21 6.46 -0.54 -0.03
N THR A 22 7.60 -1.21 0.10
CA THR A 22 8.00 -1.83 1.37
C THR A 22 8.35 -0.75 2.40
N GLN A 23 9.07 0.30 2.01
CA GLN A 23 9.34 1.45 2.88
C GLN A 23 8.05 2.17 3.28
N GLU A 24 7.16 2.40 2.31
CA GLU A 24 5.81 2.87 2.58
C GLU A 24 5.16 1.92 3.61
N MET A 25 5.04 0.62 3.35
CA MET A 25 4.35 -0.30 4.26
C MET A 25 4.99 -0.37 5.66
N GLN A 26 6.31 -0.29 5.78
CA GLN A 26 7.02 -0.29 7.07
C GLN A 26 6.70 0.94 7.94
N GLU A 27 6.41 2.09 7.33
CA GLU A 27 5.96 3.26 8.08
C GLU A 27 4.51 3.14 8.59
N CYS A 28 3.72 2.19 8.07
CA CYS A 28 2.31 2.03 8.42
C CYS A 28 1.93 0.69 9.07
N ILE A 29 2.76 -0.35 8.97
CA ILE A 29 2.54 -1.66 9.58
C ILE A 29 3.73 -1.95 10.52
N PRO A 30 3.49 -2.35 11.78
CA PRO A 30 4.57 -2.68 12.70
C PRO A 30 5.47 -3.82 12.19
N GLY A 31 6.75 -3.76 12.54
CA GLY A 31 7.66 -4.89 12.38
C GLY A 31 7.31 -6.02 13.35
N LYS A 32 7.15 -7.24 12.83
CA LYS A 32 6.73 -8.45 13.57
C LYS A 32 7.46 -8.66 14.90
N SER A 33 6.70 -8.81 15.98
CA SER A 33 7.07 -9.67 17.11
C SER A 33 6.52 -11.07 16.83
N TYR A 34 7.40 -12.07 16.74
CA TYR A 34 7.07 -13.46 16.43
C TYR A 34 6.40 -14.15 17.60
N VAL A 35 5.07 -14.10 17.74
CA VAL A 35 4.40 -14.97 18.74
C VAL A 35 3.10 -15.66 18.25
N GLU A 36 2.29 -15.14 17.31
CA GLU A 36 0.95 -15.75 17.06
C GLU A 36 0.50 -15.83 15.58
N GLU A 37 1.33 -16.42 14.71
CA GLU A 37 1.24 -16.26 13.23
C GLU A 37 -0.01 -16.77 12.47
N GLU A 38 -0.93 -17.56 13.06
CA GLU A 38 -2.07 -18.13 12.30
C GLU A 38 -3.46 -17.63 12.74
N VAL A 39 -3.64 -17.26 14.01
CA VAL A 39 -4.92 -16.67 14.50
C VAL A 39 -4.98 -15.16 14.18
N GLU A 40 -3.83 -14.54 13.94
CA GLU A 40 -3.66 -13.10 13.80
C GLU A 40 -3.84 -12.60 12.35
N ALA A 41 -3.58 -13.44 11.34
CA ALA A 41 -3.66 -13.06 9.93
C ALA A 41 -5.11 -12.84 9.42
N GLY A 42 -6.06 -13.64 9.91
CA GLY A 42 -7.49 -13.46 9.66
C GLY A 42 -8.00 -12.14 10.27
N THR A 43 -7.63 -11.91 11.53
CA THR A 43 -7.98 -10.71 12.30
C THR A 43 -7.43 -9.43 11.66
N LEU A 44 -6.17 -9.42 11.21
CA LEU A 44 -5.58 -8.25 10.57
C LEU A 44 -6.26 -7.91 9.22
N SER A 45 -6.61 -8.92 8.44
CA SER A 45 -7.32 -8.73 7.17
C SER A 45 -8.71 -8.13 7.40
N GLU A 46 -9.43 -8.59 8.42
CA GLU A 46 -10.72 -8.03 8.83
C GLU A 46 -10.61 -6.58 9.29
N ILE A 47 -9.58 -6.24 10.07
CA ILE A 47 -9.31 -4.87 10.52
C ILE A 47 -9.00 -3.93 9.34
N ILE A 48 -8.16 -4.37 8.40
CA ILE A 48 -7.86 -3.58 7.20
C ILE A 48 -9.12 -3.39 6.34
N ASN A 49 -9.94 -4.43 6.17
CA ASN A 49 -11.20 -4.33 5.44
C ASN A 49 -12.18 -3.36 6.12
N ALA A 50 -12.37 -3.48 7.43
CA ALA A 50 -13.21 -2.57 8.21
C ALA A 50 -12.72 -1.11 8.10
N PHE A 51 -11.40 -0.89 8.12
CA PHE A 51 -10.82 0.42 7.87
C PHE A 51 -11.12 0.95 6.46
N LEU A 52 -10.96 0.12 5.43
CA LEU A 52 -11.22 0.50 4.04
C LEU A 52 -12.69 0.81 3.78
N ASP A 53 -13.61 0.22 4.54
CA ASP A 53 -15.03 0.57 4.50
C ASP A 53 -15.33 1.97 5.06
N THR A 54 -14.44 2.53 5.89
CA THR A 54 -14.53 3.94 6.33
C THR A 54 -13.92 4.94 5.34
N CYS A 55 -13.31 4.46 4.26
CA CYS A 55 -12.72 5.31 3.23
C CYS A 55 -13.74 5.62 2.13
N SER A 56 -13.57 6.77 1.46
CA SER A 56 -14.36 7.02 0.25
C SER A 56 -13.99 6.01 -0.84
N GLU A 57 -14.89 5.78 -1.79
CA GLU A 57 -14.64 4.85 -2.91
C GLU A 57 -13.34 5.19 -3.65
N GLU A 58 -13.12 6.48 -3.91
CA GLU A 58 -11.89 6.99 -4.52
C GLU A 58 -10.64 6.62 -3.71
N GLN A 59 -10.67 6.83 -2.40
CA GLN A 59 -9.55 6.52 -1.49
C GLN A 59 -9.26 5.02 -1.47
N ARG A 60 -10.31 4.20 -1.34
CA ARG A 60 -10.20 2.74 -1.34
C ARG A 60 -9.64 2.24 -2.66
N ASN A 61 -10.12 2.75 -3.79
CA ASN A 61 -9.65 2.38 -5.12
C ASN A 61 -8.17 2.73 -5.32
N VAL A 62 -7.71 3.91 -4.89
CA VAL A 62 -6.30 4.30 -4.96
C VAL A 62 -5.42 3.42 -4.05
N PHE A 63 -5.88 3.14 -2.83
CA PHE A 63 -5.14 2.32 -1.87
C PHE A 63 -4.99 0.87 -2.35
N VAL A 64 -6.08 0.23 -2.76
CA VAL A 64 -6.08 -1.15 -3.27
C VAL A 64 -5.23 -1.26 -4.53
N ARG A 65 -5.30 -0.30 -5.45
CA ARG A 65 -4.41 -0.29 -6.63
C ARG A 65 -2.94 -0.20 -6.23
N ARG A 66 -2.60 0.68 -5.30
CA ARG A 66 -1.22 0.87 -4.85
C ARG A 66 -0.66 -0.36 -4.16
N TYR A 67 -1.40 -0.96 -3.22
CA TYR A 67 -0.87 -2.00 -2.32
C TYR A 67 -1.26 -3.44 -2.67
N TRP A 68 -2.38 -3.65 -3.38
CA TRP A 68 -2.83 -4.99 -3.79
C TRP A 68 -2.43 -5.32 -5.23
N PHE A 69 -2.58 -4.36 -6.15
CA PHE A 69 -2.22 -4.52 -7.56
C PHE A 69 -0.79 -4.08 -7.89
N PHE A 70 -0.10 -3.45 -6.94
CA PHE A 70 1.24 -2.89 -7.13
C PHE A 70 1.30 -1.88 -8.28
N ASP A 71 0.22 -1.14 -8.54
CA ASP A 71 0.23 -0.09 -9.54
C ASP A 71 1.19 1.04 -9.07
N THR A 72 1.97 1.56 -10.01
CA THR A 72 2.75 2.79 -9.82
C THR A 72 1.82 3.99 -9.68
N ILE A 73 2.32 5.06 -9.05
CA ILE A 73 1.60 6.34 -8.98
C ILE A 73 1.19 6.82 -10.38
N PHE A 74 2.05 6.59 -11.39
CA PHE A 74 1.77 6.95 -12.77
C PHE A 74 0.59 6.14 -13.37
N GLU A 75 0.55 4.83 -13.15
CA GLU A 75 -0.56 3.98 -13.61
C GLU A 75 -1.89 4.37 -12.95
N ILE A 76 -1.85 4.69 -11.65
CA ILE A 76 -3.02 5.20 -10.91
C ILE A 76 -3.49 6.54 -11.48
N CYS A 77 -2.56 7.46 -11.76
CA CYS A 77 -2.88 8.77 -12.37
C CYS A 77 -3.57 8.59 -13.74
N ASN A 78 -3.02 7.74 -14.61
CA ASN A 78 -3.57 7.49 -15.93
C ASN A 78 -4.95 6.84 -15.88
N ARG A 79 -5.16 5.92 -14.93
CA ARG A 79 -6.42 5.19 -14.78
C ARG A 79 -7.57 6.10 -14.34
N TYR A 80 -7.33 6.99 -13.38
CA TYR A 80 -8.39 7.80 -12.76
C TYR A 80 -8.37 9.27 -13.19
N GLY A 81 -7.43 9.69 -14.05
CA GLY A 81 -7.29 11.09 -14.47
C GLY A 81 -6.84 12.03 -13.35
N TYR A 82 -6.10 11.51 -12.36
CA TYR A 82 -5.63 12.30 -11.21
C TYR A 82 -4.22 12.84 -11.43
N SER A 83 -3.92 13.96 -10.77
CA SER A 83 -2.54 14.45 -10.70
C SER A 83 -1.71 13.59 -9.74
N GLN A 84 -0.39 13.50 -9.98
CA GLN A 84 0.52 12.79 -9.08
C GLN A 84 0.46 13.34 -7.65
N SER A 85 0.36 14.66 -7.50
CA SER A 85 0.23 15.31 -6.19
C SER A 85 -1.03 14.86 -5.45
N LYS A 86 -2.16 14.75 -6.16
CA LYS A 86 -3.43 14.26 -5.59
C LYS A 86 -3.28 12.82 -5.10
N VAL A 87 -2.72 11.93 -5.93
CA VAL A 87 -2.50 10.51 -5.56
C VAL A 87 -1.57 10.40 -4.36
N LYS A 88 -0.42 11.10 -4.35
CA LYS A 88 0.53 11.10 -3.23
C LYS A 88 -0.09 11.58 -1.92
N VAL A 89 -0.81 12.71 -1.96
CA VAL A 89 -1.48 13.26 -0.77
C VAL A 89 -2.57 12.32 -0.26
N MET A 90 -3.32 11.69 -1.17
CA MET A 90 -4.35 10.72 -0.82
C MET A 90 -3.75 9.50 -0.13
N LEU A 91 -2.73 8.88 -0.73
CA LEU A 91 -2.01 7.75 -0.13
C LEU A 91 -1.45 8.11 1.23
N PHE A 92 -0.76 9.25 1.35
CA PHE A 92 -0.22 9.73 2.63
C PHE A 92 -1.27 9.84 3.73
N ARG A 93 -2.43 10.44 3.42
CA ARG A 93 -3.54 10.60 4.38
C ARG A 93 -4.16 9.27 4.78
N ILE A 94 -4.37 8.36 3.83
CA ILE A 94 -4.94 7.03 4.11
C ILE A 94 -3.97 6.22 4.98
N ARG A 95 -2.68 6.20 4.65
CA ARG A 95 -1.65 5.50 5.44
C ARG A 95 -1.60 5.98 6.88
N LYS A 96 -1.63 7.30 7.09
CA LYS A 96 -1.65 7.89 8.44
C LYS A 96 -2.90 7.47 9.21
N ARG A 97 -4.07 7.48 8.56
CA ARG A 97 -5.33 7.03 9.20
C ARG A 97 -5.30 5.53 9.51
N LEU A 98 -4.78 4.71 8.60
CA LEU A 98 -4.63 3.27 8.80
C LEU A 98 -3.71 2.99 10.00
N ARG A 99 -2.58 3.70 10.09
CA ARG A 99 -1.65 3.61 11.23
C ARG A 99 -2.36 3.89 12.56
N THR A 100 -3.08 5.01 12.66
CA THR A 100 -3.85 5.35 13.86
C THR A 100 -4.98 4.37 14.15
N HIS A 101 -5.55 3.72 13.12
CA HIS A 101 -6.55 2.67 13.32
C HIS A 101 -5.92 1.41 13.92
N LEU A 102 -4.79 0.96 13.37
CA LEU A 102 -4.04 -0.20 13.87
C LEU A 102 -3.55 0.01 15.32
N GLU A 103 -3.08 1.21 15.66
CA GLU A 103 -2.69 1.58 17.03
C GLU A 103 -3.85 1.41 18.02
N LYS A 104 -5.09 1.72 17.61
CA LYS A 104 -6.28 1.58 18.46
C LYS A 104 -6.69 0.12 18.66
N GLU A 105 -6.45 -0.72 17.66
CA GLU A 105 -6.71 -2.16 17.72
C GLU A 105 -5.59 -2.93 18.48
N GLY A 106 -4.60 -2.22 19.05
CA GLY A 106 -3.55 -2.81 19.88
C GLY A 106 -2.28 -3.21 19.14
N TYR A 107 -2.18 -2.93 17.84
CA TYR A 107 -0.95 -3.13 17.08
C TYR A 107 0.05 -2.01 17.41
N ALA A 108 1.05 -2.31 18.23
CA ALA A 108 2.12 -1.38 18.61
C ALA A 108 3.12 -1.20 17.45
N LEU A 109 3.48 0.05 17.12
CA LEU A 109 4.44 0.42 16.07
C LEU A 109 5.86 0.65 16.60
#